data_AF-L9ZR76-F1
#
_entry.id   AF-L9ZR76-F1
#
_cell.length_a   1.000
_cell.length_b   1.000
_cell.length_c   1.000
_cell.angle_alpha   90.00
_cell.angle_beta   90.00
_cell.angle_gamma   90.00
#
_symmetry.space_group_name_H-M   'P 1'
#
loop_
_entity.id
_entity.type
_entity.pdbx_description
1 polymer ?
#
loop_
_entity_poly.entity_id
_entity_poly.type
_entity_poly.pdbx_seq_one_letter_code
_entity_poly.pdbx_strand_id
1 'polypeptide(L)'
;MSEEQQNPRLGFGTTVYSEDGSPVGRIRGFDEDGFYVTIRDGIEGMSIEHVRSGHEFGEAHLMWRCLECGAMDELDSELPERCPSCGTEREDLYYWTED
;
A
#
# COMPACT_ATOMS: atom_id res chain seq x y z
N MET A 1 -6.23 -26.79 -40.99
CA MET A 1 -5.12 -26.87 -40.02
C MET A 1 -5.40 -25.77 -39.01
N SER A 2 -6.00 -26.12 -37.89
CA SER A 2 -6.34 -25.14 -36.86
C SER A 2 -5.08 -24.88 -36.06
N GLU A 3 -4.59 -23.65 -36.11
CA GLU A 3 -3.54 -23.19 -35.20
C GLU A 3 -4.17 -23.17 -33.80
N GLU A 4 -4.05 -24.30 -33.09
CA GLU A 4 -4.20 -24.32 -31.64
C GLU A 4 -3.17 -23.33 -31.11
N GLN A 5 -3.62 -22.11 -30.84
CA GLN A 5 -2.87 -21.12 -30.09
C GLN A 5 -2.48 -21.83 -28.79
N GLN A 6 -1.23 -22.28 -28.72
CA GLN A 6 -0.64 -22.83 -27.50
C GLN A 6 -0.61 -21.68 -26.53
N ASN A 7 -1.72 -21.46 -25.82
CA ASN A 7 -1.80 -20.45 -24.80
C ASN A 7 -0.73 -20.84 -23.78
N PRO A 8 0.38 -20.09 -23.67
CA PRO A 8 1.47 -20.48 -22.79
C PRO A 8 0.86 -20.67 -21.41
N ARG A 9 1.03 -21.86 -20.83
CA ARG A 9 0.61 -22.13 -19.46
C ARG A 9 1.52 -21.30 -18.55
N LEU A 10 1.14 -20.05 -18.34
CA LEU A 10 1.77 -19.17 -17.38
C LEU A 10 1.56 -19.77 -15.99
N GLY A 11 2.63 -19.90 -15.23
CA GLY A 11 2.63 -20.50 -13.90
C GLY A 11 3.21 -19.56 -12.86
N PHE A 12 3.04 -19.93 -11.60
CA PHE A 12 3.74 -19.24 -10.51
C PHE A 12 5.25 -19.29 -10.75
N GLY A 13 5.91 -18.15 -10.53
CA GLY A 13 7.34 -17.98 -10.73
C GLY A 13 7.77 -17.73 -12.19
N THR A 14 6.86 -17.79 -13.17
CA THR A 14 7.17 -17.46 -14.57
C THR A 14 7.64 -16.01 -14.66
N THR A 15 8.78 -15.78 -15.32
CA THR A 15 9.30 -14.43 -15.56
C THR A 15 8.48 -13.72 -16.63
N VAL A 16 8.07 -12.50 -16.34
CA VAL A 16 7.35 -11.61 -17.26
C VAL A 16 8.34 -10.61 -17.84
N TYR A 17 8.21 -10.36 -19.14
CA TYR A 17 9.09 -9.48 -19.90
C TYR A 17 8.26 -8.34 -20.53
N SER A 18 8.87 -7.17 -20.67
CA SER A 18 8.33 -6.03 -21.41
C SER A 18 8.42 -6.28 -22.92
N GLU A 19 7.81 -5.42 -23.73
CA GLU A 19 7.86 -5.49 -25.20
C GLU A 19 9.30 -5.36 -25.73
N ASP A 20 10.11 -4.53 -25.08
CA ASP A 20 11.55 -4.37 -25.34
C ASP A 20 12.40 -5.58 -24.87
N GLY A 21 11.78 -6.59 -24.25
CA GLY A 21 12.44 -7.80 -23.77
C GLY A 21 13.08 -7.66 -22.38
N SER A 22 12.91 -6.53 -21.70
CA SER A 22 13.41 -6.37 -20.31
C SER A 22 12.60 -7.19 -19.31
N PRO A 23 13.23 -7.89 -18.35
CA PRO A 23 12.52 -8.72 -17.38
C PRO A 23 11.84 -7.86 -16.30
N VAL A 24 10.50 -7.78 -16.32
CA VAL A 24 9.65 -7.00 -15.40
C VAL A 24 9.60 -7.62 -14.00
N GLY A 25 9.45 -8.94 -13.92
CA GLY A 25 9.18 -9.59 -12.63
C GLY A 25 8.79 -11.05 -12.76
N ARG A 26 8.23 -11.63 -11.69
CA ARG A 26 7.71 -13.01 -11.70
C ARG A 26 6.26 -13.07 -11.25
N ILE A 27 5.49 -13.99 -11.84
CA ILE A 27 4.08 -14.21 -11.47
C ILE A 27 3.99 -14.78 -10.05
N ARG A 28 3.20 -14.14 -9.20
CA ARG A 28 2.96 -14.57 -7.80
C ARG A 28 1.53 -15.03 -7.54
N GLY A 29 0.61 -14.88 -8.49
CA GLY A 29 -0.81 -15.12 -8.27
C GLY A 29 -1.64 -15.00 -9.54
N PHE A 30 -2.83 -15.60 -9.47
CA PHE A 30 -3.87 -15.53 -10.48
C PHE A 30 -5.22 -15.34 -9.78
N ASP A 31 -6.15 -14.68 -10.45
CA ASP A 31 -7.56 -14.60 -10.08
C ASP A 31 -8.43 -14.58 -11.35
N GLU A 32 -9.73 -14.29 -11.20
CA GLU A 32 -10.70 -14.28 -12.31
C GLU A 32 -10.42 -13.19 -13.34
N ASP A 33 -9.77 -12.10 -12.94
CA ASP A 33 -9.46 -10.93 -13.75
C ASP A 33 -8.02 -10.95 -14.33
N GLY A 34 -7.13 -11.82 -13.84
CA GLY A 34 -5.78 -11.94 -14.42
C GLY A 34 -4.70 -12.54 -13.52
N PHE A 35 -3.51 -11.92 -13.55
CA PHE A 35 -2.33 -12.39 -12.80
C PHE A 35 -1.52 -11.24 -12.19
N TYR A 36 -0.85 -11.53 -11.08
CA TYR A 36 -0.05 -10.57 -10.33
C TYR A 36 1.44 -10.82 -10.52
N VAL A 37 2.21 -9.75 -10.70
CA VAL A 37 3.68 -9.81 -10.87
C VAL A 37 4.37 -9.00 -9.78
N THR A 38 5.42 -9.56 -9.18
CA THR A 38 6.32 -8.78 -8.32
C THR A 38 7.31 -8.04 -9.19
N ILE A 39 7.20 -6.71 -9.25
CA ILE A 39 8.07 -5.84 -10.05
C ILE A 39 9.46 -5.78 -9.42
N ARG A 40 10.52 -5.87 -10.24
CA ARG A 40 11.90 -5.69 -9.78
C ARG A 40 12.21 -4.19 -9.62
N ASP A 41 13.10 -3.88 -8.67
CA ASP A 41 13.60 -2.51 -8.45
C ASP A 41 14.16 -1.91 -9.76
N GLY A 42 13.80 -0.66 -10.07
CA GLY A 42 14.28 0.07 -11.24
C GLY A 42 13.53 -0.13 -12.56
N ILE A 43 12.34 -0.76 -12.53
CA ILE A 43 11.49 -0.89 -13.72
C ILE A 43 10.31 0.07 -13.57
N GLU A 44 10.38 1.20 -14.26
CA GLU A 44 9.25 2.12 -14.48
C GLU A 44 8.27 1.47 -15.45
N GLY A 45 7.51 0.47 -14.98
CA GLY A 45 6.18 0.29 -15.55
C GLY A 45 5.44 1.62 -15.36
N MET A 46 4.51 2.01 -16.25
CA MET A 46 3.52 3.01 -15.87
C MET A 46 2.93 2.53 -14.56
N SER A 47 3.35 3.13 -13.45
CA SER A 47 3.53 2.34 -12.26
C SER A 47 2.18 1.87 -11.74
N ILE A 48 2.17 0.96 -10.77
CA ILE A 48 0.96 0.80 -9.96
C ILE A 48 0.54 2.15 -9.32
N GLU A 49 1.45 3.13 -9.24
CA GLU A 49 1.19 4.56 -8.99
C GLU A 49 0.21 5.19 -10.02
N HIS A 50 0.19 4.73 -11.28
CA HIS A 50 -0.74 5.18 -12.32
C HIS A 50 -2.16 4.59 -12.18
N VAL A 51 -2.30 3.34 -11.73
CA VAL A 51 -3.62 2.75 -11.36
C VAL A 51 -4.08 3.25 -9.98
N ARG A 52 -3.12 3.67 -9.14
CA ARG A 52 -3.34 4.45 -7.92
C ARG A 52 -3.36 5.96 -8.19
N SER A 53 -3.50 6.45 -9.42
CA SER A 53 -3.64 7.89 -9.71
C SER A 53 -5.02 8.48 -9.37
N GLY A 54 -5.66 7.92 -8.36
CA GLY A 54 -6.69 8.58 -7.55
C GLY A 54 -6.37 8.51 -6.04
N HIS A 55 -5.19 8.02 -5.67
CA HIS A 55 -4.57 8.13 -4.36
C HIS A 55 -3.31 8.96 -4.57
N GLU A 56 -3.42 10.28 -4.39
CA GLU A 56 -2.56 10.89 -3.38
C GLU A 56 -2.55 9.89 -2.21
N PHE A 57 -1.44 9.18 -2.01
CA PHE A 57 -1.36 8.15 -0.99
C PHE A 57 -1.81 8.81 0.30
N GLY A 58 -3.02 8.47 0.76
CA GLY A 58 -3.61 9.01 1.98
C GLY A 58 -2.51 9.07 3.01
N GLU A 59 -2.09 10.29 3.33
CA GLU A 59 -1.34 10.55 4.52
C GLU A 59 -2.27 10.05 5.61
N ALA A 60 -2.04 8.83 6.07
CA ALA A 60 -2.69 8.34 7.26
C ALA A 60 -2.20 9.26 8.37
N HIS A 61 -2.89 10.38 8.56
CA HIS A 61 -2.60 11.31 9.62
C HIS A 61 -2.84 10.53 10.90
N LEU A 62 -1.74 10.28 11.60
CA LEU A 62 -1.82 9.74 12.94
C LEU A 62 -2.51 10.82 13.76
N MET A 63 -3.61 10.46 14.40
CA MET A 63 -4.39 11.35 15.26
C MET A 63 -4.34 10.81 16.67
N TRP A 64 -4.38 11.69 17.67
CA TRP A 64 -4.52 11.28 19.07
C TRP A 64 -5.76 11.93 19.70
N ARG A 65 -6.26 11.29 20.77
CA ARG A 65 -7.35 11.80 21.59
C ARG A 65 -7.14 11.51 23.06
N CYS A 66 -7.50 12.48 23.89
CA CYS A 66 -7.62 12.34 25.34
C CYS A 66 -8.95 11.71 25.74
N LEU A 67 -8.92 10.66 26.54
CA LEU A 67 -10.11 9.99 27.09
C LEU A 67 -10.79 10.82 28.19
N GLU A 68 -10.04 11.65 28.92
CA GLU A 68 -10.57 12.46 30.02
C GLU A 68 -11.29 13.72 29.54
N CYS A 69 -10.68 14.50 28.64
CA CYS A 69 -11.22 15.79 28.21
C CYS A 69 -11.68 15.83 26.74
N GLY A 70 -11.40 14.78 25.97
CA GLY A 70 -11.81 14.70 24.57
C GLY A 70 -10.99 15.57 23.60
N ALA A 71 -9.91 16.22 24.04
CA ALA A 71 -9.00 16.95 23.15
C ALA A 71 -8.40 16.00 22.11
N MET A 72 -8.26 16.47 20.88
CA MET A 72 -7.73 15.70 19.74
C MET A 72 -6.81 16.59 18.91
N ASP A 73 -5.73 16.02 18.38
CA ASP A 73 -4.79 16.71 17.50
C ASP A 73 -4.01 15.70 16.63
N GLU A 74 -3.20 16.22 15.70
CA GLU A 74 -2.31 15.41 14.87
C GLU A 74 -1.14 14.87 15.73
N LEU A 75 -0.64 13.70 15.33
CA LEU A 75 0.43 12.96 15.98
C LEU A 75 1.58 12.74 14.99
N ASP A 76 2.60 13.60 15.02
CA ASP A 76 3.78 13.47 14.14
C ASP A 76 4.56 12.15 14.33
N SER A 77 4.73 11.71 15.59
CA SER A 77 5.59 10.56 15.90
C SER A 77 5.22 9.82 17.19
N GLU A 78 5.10 10.54 18.31
CA GLU A 78 4.88 9.96 19.63
C GLU A 78 3.83 10.71 20.47
N LEU A 79 3.09 9.95 21.28
CA LEU A 79 2.06 10.50 22.17
C LEU A 79 2.72 11.34 23.28
N PRO A 80 2.19 12.54 23.59
CA PRO A 80 2.74 13.39 24.63
C PRO A 80 2.66 12.72 26.01
N GLU A 81 3.60 13.03 26.90
CA GLU A 81 3.63 12.46 28.25
C GLU A 81 2.38 12.83 29.09
N ARG A 82 1.74 13.96 28.76
CA ARG A 82 0.50 14.45 29.38
C ARG A 82 -0.38 15.15 28.36
N CYS A 83 -1.69 15.14 28.58
CA CYS A 83 -2.63 15.88 27.75
C CYS A 83 -2.36 17.40 27.82
N PRO A 84 -2.13 18.11 26.70
CA PRO A 84 -1.88 19.56 26.71
C PRO A 84 -3.09 20.39 27.15
N SER A 85 -4.30 19.85 27.06
CA SER A 85 -5.53 20.58 27.43
C SER A 85 -5.95 20.40 28.90
N CYS A 86 -5.80 19.20 29.48
CA CYS A 86 -6.25 18.92 30.86
C CYS A 86 -5.16 18.40 31.80
N GLY A 87 -3.98 18.04 31.29
CA GLY A 87 -2.84 17.59 32.10
C GLY A 87 -2.89 16.14 32.58
N THR A 88 -3.85 15.32 32.12
CA THR A 88 -3.90 13.89 32.46
C THR A 88 -2.69 13.12 31.93
N GLU A 89 -2.42 11.94 32.48
CA GLU A 89 -1.31 11.08 32.13
C GLU A 89 -1.44 10.46 30.72
N ARG A 90 -0.32 10.03 30.15
CA ARG A 90 -0.27 9.43 28.81
C ARG A 90 -1.15 8.18 28.67
N GLU A 91 -1.41 7.47 29.77
CA GLU A 91 -2.23 6.25 29.79
C GLU A 91 -3.69 6.54 29.39
N ASP A 92 -4.15 7.79 29.56
CA ASP A 92 -5.46 8.26 29.11
C ASP A 92 -5.46 8.82 27.67
N LEU A 93 -4.38 8.67 26.92
CA LEU A 93 -4.26 9.12 25.53
C LEU A 93 -4.18 7.92 24.58
N TYR A 94 -5.01 7.91 23.53
CA TYR A 94 -4.98 6.88 22.50
C TYR A 94 -4.81 7.50 21.11
N TYR A 95 -4.26 6.72 20.17
CA TYR A 95 -4.04 7.15 18.79
C TYR A 95 -4.70 6.22 17.77
N TRP A 96 -5.00 6.76 16.59
CA TRP A 96 -5.51 6.01 15.43
C TRP A 96 -5.05 6.67 14.13
N THR A 97 -5.16 5.96 13.02
CA THR A 97 -4.97 6.50 11.66
C THR A 97 -6.34 6.81 11.06
N GLU A 98 -6.53 8.02 10.54
CA GLU A 98 -7.73 8.38 9.77
C GLU A 98 -7.64 7.75 8.35
N ASP A 99 -8.76 7.18 7.87
CA ASP A 99 -8.93 6.53 6.54
C ASP A 99 -9.57 7.51 5.55
#